data_AF-A0A7C1DZ18-F1
#
_entry.id   AF-A0A7C1DZ18-F1
#
_cell.length_a   1.000
_cell.length_b   1.000
_cell.length_c   1.000
_cell.angle_alpha   90.00
_cell.angle_beta   90.00
_cell.angle_gamma   90.00
#
_symmetry.space_group_name_H-M   'P 1'
#
loop_
_entity.id
_entity.type
_entity.pdbx_description
1 polymer ?
#
loop_
_entity_poly.entity_id
_entity_poly.type
_entity_poly.pdbx_seq_one_letter_code
_entity_poly.pdbx_strand_id
1 'polypeptide(L)'
;MSRKILIRDLTLRDGQQSQLATRMNQKQVDRVLPFYQHANFYAMEVWGGAVPDSTMRYLGENPWDRLAKIKKAMDGKSLLTALSRGRNLFGYNPYPEEAIEGFNRHAIETGVDIMRIFDALNDIDNMKSTIEIVRKNGGMTDCAVCYTTDPQFTFRQRVKGIVSGKPLPKAVFDVDYFVGKAVELEKLGADQITMKDMAGLIQPHVAGKLYPKLKKSVKTPVCHHSHCTPGYGLGSALVALMKGADIIDTVIMNFAGGPAAPAFELLQIFCDKLDIDTGVNLEAVGKINRELLHIRKELAAFDKTGKFPLQFDLTTDAIPSEIEPVFDQAIEAVEKENYGAVVDLTQKIEAFFGFPGPNQIVKEAQIPGGMYSNMVAQLETMGMSELFDEVLANVPRVRLDSGLPPLVTPTSQIVGVQAVNSVVSKAQGKDFYDMTSAQFVSLVRGGYGKTPIPIDPDFREKITGSPEEIPYDTSDYQKPENPVLEDYDGVQLAETEKEFLLMELFPSVAGKYLESLRQAEYEERMQAMMEEEYKVISEEFNRILEGVQGNYL
;
A
#
# COMPACT_ATOMS: atom_id res chain seq x y z
N MET A 1 29.29 2.08 20.95
CA MET A 1 27.82 1.95 20.96
C MET A 1 27.46 1.20 19.70
N SER A 2 26.66 0.15 19.79
CA SER A 2 26.14 -0.58 18.62
C SER A 2 25.39 0.40 17.70
N ARG A 3 25.46 0.17 16.39
CA ARG A 3 24.69 0.96 15.43
C ARG A 3 23.21 0.65 15.65
N LYS A 4 22.35 1.67 15.64
CA LYS A 4 20.90 1.50 15.72
C LYS A 4 20.25 1.51 14.35
N ILE A 5 19.22 0.69 14.16
CA ILE A 5 18.31 0.74 13.01
C ILE A 5 16.87 0.78 13.51
N LEU A 6 16.03 1.57 12.88
CA LEU A 6 14.60 1.63 13.21
C LEU A 6 13.84 0.61 12.35
N ILE A 7 12.93 -0.13 12.98
CA ILE A 7 12.09 -1.12 12.29
C ILE A 7 10.66 -0.63 12.28
N ARG A 8 10.09 -0.51 11.07
CA ARG A 8 8.65 -0.28 10.89
C ARG A 8 7.97 -1.58 10.48
N ASP A 9 7.08 -2.06 11.33
CA ASP A 9 6.25 -3.23 11.01
C ASP A 9 5.11 -2.85 10.06
N LEU A 10 4.89 -3.64 9.02
CA LEU A 10 3.79 -3.44 8.05
C LEU A 10 2.71 -4.52 8.13
N THR A 11 2.77 -5.42 9.12
CA THR A 11 1.98 -6.64 9.14
C THR A 11 0.47 -6.38 9.10
N LEU A 12 0.01 -5.42 9.89
CA LEU A 12 -1.41 -5.06 10.00
C LEU A 12 -1.94 -4.21 8.84
N ARG A 13 -1.09 -3.78 7.89
CA ARG A 13 -1.49 -3.03 6.68
C ARG A 13 -0.97 -3.70 5.41
N ASP A 14 0.27 -3.44 5.00
CA ASP A 14 0.81 -3.93 3.73
C ASP A 14 0.99 -5.45 3.72
N GLY A 15 1.37 -6.06 4.85
CA GLY A 15 1.52 -7.51 4.96
C GLY A 15 0.22 -8.25 4.64
N GLN A 16 -0.87 -7.92 5.36
CA GLN A 16 -2.19 -8.51 5.06
C GLN A 16 -2.73 -8.10 3.69
N GLN A 17 -2.42 -6.90 3.20
CA GLN A 17 -2.86 -6.42 1.89
C GLN A 17 -2.23 -7.25 0.77
N SER A 18 -0.93 -7.55 0.89
CA SER A 18 -0.17 -8.34 -0.07
C SER A 18 -0.50 -9.83 -0.03
N GLN A 19 -0.62 -10.43 1.16
CA GLN A 19 -0.80 -11.88 1.29
C GLN A 19 -2.27 -12.33 1.27
N LEU A 20 -3.15 -11.56 1.93
CA LEU A 20 -4.48 -12.02 2.34
C LEU A 20 -5.57 -11.04 1.89
N ALA A 21 -5.31 -10.32 0.81
CA ALA A 21 -6.24 -9.39 0.17
C ALA A 21 -6.87 -8.36 1.13
N THR A 22 -6.19 -7.98 2.21
CA THR A 22 -6.71 -7.03 3.23
C THR A 22 -7.97 -7.54 3.96
N ARG A 23 -8.05 -8.85 4.24
CA ARG A 23 -9.24 -9.51 4.83
C ARG A 23 -9.16 -9.78 6.34
N MET A 24 -8.17 -9.22 7.03
CA MET A 24 -8.10 -9.34 8.49
C MET A 24 -9.19 -8.48 9.14
N ASN A 25 -10.08 -9.11 9.91
CA ASN A 25 -11.18 -8.45 10.62
C ASN A 25 -10.75 -7.90 11.98
N GLN A 26 -11.61 -7.06 12.60
CA GLN A 26 -11.26 -6.40 13.86
C GLN A 26 -10.98 -7.40 14.98
N LYS A 27 -11.74 -8.49 15.08
CA LYS A 27 -11.52 -9.53 16.11
C LYS A 27 -10.14 -10.18 15.96
N GLN A 28 -9.67 -10.39 14.73
CA GLN A 28 -8.34 -10.92 14.46
C GLN A 28 -7.25 -9.90 14.80
N VAL A 29 -7.47 -8.63 14.48
CA VAL A 29 -6.55 -7.54 14.88
C VAL A 29 -6.45 -7.48 16.41
N ASP A 30 -7.58 -7.50 17.12
CA ASP A 30 -7.64 -7.40 18.59
C ASP A 30 -6.86 -8.51 19.29
N ARG A 31 -6.73 -9.70 18.69
CA ARG A 31 -5.95 -10.83 19.24
C ARG A 31 -4.45 -10.56 19.32
N VAL A 32 -3.90 -9.73 18.43
CA VAL A 32 -2.46 -9.46 18.38
C VAL A 32 -2.06 -8.15 19.08
N LEU A 33 -2.99 -7.21 19.29
CA LEU A 33 -2.71 -5.91 19.90
C LEU A 33 -2.06 -5.99 21.30
N PRO A 34 -2.47 -6.88 22.22
CA PRO A 34 -1.83 -7.00 23.52
C PRO A 34 -0.34 -7.33 23.44
N PHE A 35 0.09 -8.03 22.40
CA PHE A 35 1.51 -8.35 22.19
C PHE A 35 2.25 -7.20 21.48
N TYR A 36 1.61 -6.55 20.50
CA TYR A 36 2.20 -5.40 19.80
C TYR A 36 2.53 -4.23 20.73
N GLN A 37 1.73 -4.01 21.79
CA GLN A 37 2.02 -3.00 22.82
C GLN A 37 3.42 -3.17 23.44
N HIS A 38 3.94 -4.40 23.46
CA HIS A 38 5.23 -4.75 24.03
C HIS A 38 6.33 -5.01 23.00
N ALA A 39 6.04 -4.88 21.69
CA ALA A 39 6.96 -5.24 20.62
C ALA A 39 8.08 -4.21 20.39
N ASN A 40 7.89 -2.95 20.81
CA ASN A 40 8.87 -1.86 20.66
C ASN A 40 9.32 -1.61 19.21
N PHE A 41 8.43 -1.77 18.22
CA PHE A 41 8.69 -1.27 16.88
C PHE A 41 8.81 0.26 16.90
N TYR A 42 9.65 0.83 16.03
CA TYR A 42 9.70 2.29 15.85
C TYR A 42 8.32 2.81 15.43
N ALA A 43 7.72 2.13 14.45
CA ALA A 43 6.39 2.44 13.98
C ALA A 43 5.69 1.17 13.50
N MET A 44 4.37 1.22 13.45
CA MET A 44 3.51 0.21 12.85
C MET A 44 2.66 0.86 11.78
N GLU A 45 2.74 0.36 10.57
CA GLU A 45 1.82 0.76 9.52
C GLU A 45 0.54 -0.07 9.62
N VAL A 46 -0.56 0.62 9.92
CA VAL A 46 -1.82 -0.01 10.35
C VAL A 46 -3.03 0.50 9.57
N TRP A 47 -2.85 1.56 8.77
CA TRP A 47 -3.96 2.26 8.15
C TRP A 47 -3.62 2.85 6.78
N GLY A 48 -4.63 3.38 6.09
CA GLY A 48 -4.50 3.81 4.69
C GLY A 48 -4.32 2.64 3.72
N GLY A 49 -3.77 2.90 2.53
CA GLY A 49 -3.78 1.93 1.44
C GLY A 49 -5.19 1.43 1.11
N ALA A 50 -5.38 0.10 1.08
CA ALA A 50 -6.68 -0.51 0.83
C ALA A 50 -7.51 -0.74 2.11
N VAL A 51 -6.98 -0.46 3.31
CA VAL A 51 -7.64 -0.78 4.58
C VAL A 51 -9.01 -0.07 4.71
N PRO A 52 -9.15 1.25 4.46
CA PRO A 52 -10.45 1.91 4.59
C PRO A 52 -11.56 1.29 3.73
N ASP A 53 -11.30 1.08 2.43
CA ASP A 53 -12.24 0.43 1.50
C ASP A 53 -12.55 -1.00 1.95
N SER A 54 -11.51 -1.81 2.21
CA SER A 54 -11.69 -3.24 2.51
C SER A 54 -12.47 -3.48 3.81
N THR A 55 -12.21 -2.65 4.82
CA THR A 55 -12.87 -2.74 6.14
C THR A 55 -14.38 -2.53 6.01
N MET A 56 -14.81 -1.57 5.20
CA MET A 56 -16.23 -1.37 4.92
C MET A 56 -16.78 -2.45 3.98
N ARG A 57 -16.16 -2.60 2.80
CA ARG A 57 -16.70 -3.39 1.69
C ARG A 57 -16.84 -4.88 1.99
N TYR A 58 -15.86 -5.45 2.70
CA TYR A 58 -15.77 -6.90 2.87
C TYR A 58 -15.94 -7.37 4.30
N LEU A 59 -15.77 -6.47 5.28
CA LEU A 59 -15.80 -6.83 6.69
C LEU A 59 -17.00 -6.21 7.41
N GLY A 60 -17.68 -5.22 6.81
CA GLY A 60 -18.81 -4.53 7.45
C GLY A 60 -18.39 -3.78 8.71
N GLU A 61 -17.16 -3.28 8.75
CA GLU A 61 -16.55 -2.65 9.92
C GLU A 61 -16.21 -1.17 9.64
N ASN A 62 -16.11 -0.37 10.70
CA ASN A 62 -15.71 1.04 10.59
C ASN A 62 -14.17 1.18 10.60
N PRO A 63 -13.55 1.73 9.54
CA PRO A 63 -12.10 1.90 9.49
C PRO A 63 -11.56 2.94 10.48
N TRP A 64 -12.36 3.92 10.92
CA TRP A 64 -11.98 4.88 11.94
C TRP A 64 -11.91 4.23 13.33
N ASP A 65 -12.88 3.37 13.65
CA ASP A 65 -12.89 2.64 14.91
C ASP A 65 -11.71 1.67 15.00
N ARG A 66 -11.36 1.03 13.87
CA ARG A 66 -10.15 0.20 13.79
C ARG A 66 -8.90 0.99 14.17
N LEU A 67 -8.70 2.16 13.58
CA LEU A 67 -7.57 3.02 13.91
C LEU A 67 -7.59 3.45 15.39
N ALA A 68 -8.73 3.88 15.91
CA ALA A 68 -8.88 4.30 17.30
C ALA A 68 -8.57 3.18 18.30
N LYS A 69 -9.03 1.94 18.02
CA LYS A 69 -8.74 0.75 18.83
C LYS A 69 -7.25 0.43 18.84
N ILE A 70 -6.60 0.48 17.67
CA ILE A 70 -5.15 0.25 17.58
C ILE A 70 -4.39 1.35 18.34
N LYS A 71 -4.75 2.62 18.18
CA LYS A 71 -4.13 3.75 18.91
C LYS A 71 -4.24 3.57 20.41
N LYS A 72 -5.43 3.22 20.90
CA LYS A 72 -5.67 2.94 22.31
C LYS A 72 -4.82 1.78 22.83
N ALA A 73 -4.74 0.69 22.07
CA ALA A 73 -3.96 -0.49 22.48
C ALA A 73 -2.45 -0.24 22.49
N MET A 74 -1.94 0.57 21.55
CA MET A 74 -0.51 0.87 21.48
C MET A 74 -0.03 1.81 22.58
N ASP A 75 -0.90 2.65 23.16
CA ASP A 75 -0.59 3.50 24.32
C ASP A 75 0.73 4.28 24.16
N GLY A 76 0.98 4.79 22.95
CA GLY A 76 2.19 5.54 22.60
C GLY A 76 3.50 4.73 22.54
N LYS A 77 3.46 3.39 22.63
CA LYS A 77 4.65 2.53 22.59
C LYS A 77 5.27 2.39 21.20
N SER A 78 4.45 2.47 20.16
CA SER A 78 4.87 2.51 18.76
C SER A 78 4.11 3.63 18.04
N LEU A 79 4.76 4.32 17.10
CA LEU A 79 4.10 5.31 16.26
C LEU A 79 3.19 4.62 15.24
N LEU A 80 2.01 5.17 14.96
CA LEU A 80 1.12 4.63 13.94
C LEU A 80 1.33 5.31 12.59
N THR A 81 1.62 4.51 11.57
CA THR A 81 1.80 4.97 10.19
C THR A 81 0.56 4.66 9.34
N ALA A 82 0.18 5.60 8.48
CA ALA A 82 -0.78 5.38 7.40
C ALA A 82 -0.15 5.65 6.03
N LEU A 83 -0.62 4.97 4.98
CA LEU A 83 -0.21 5.24 3.59
C LEU A 83 -1.29 6.06 2.86
N SER A 84 -0.94 7.23 2.34
CA SER A 84 -1.83 8.13 1.58
C SER A 84 -1.21 8.54 0.23
N ARG A 85 -2.06 8.73 -0.79
CA ARG A 85 -1.65 9.09 -2.16
C ARG A 85 -1.70 10.60 -2.41
N GLY A 86 -0.97 11.40 -1.64
CA GLY A 86 -0.95 12.86 -1.80
C GLY A 86 -2.35 13.45 -2.00
N ARG A 87 -2.52 14.26 -3.05
CA ARG A 87 -3.81 14.86 -3.43
C ARG A 87 -4.92 13.85 -3.79
N ASN A 88 -4.59 12.63 -4.20
CA ASN A 88 -5.58 11.61 -4.56
C ASN A 88 -6.09 10.83 -3.34
N LEU A 89 -5.50 10.98 -2.15
CA LEU A 89 -5.85 10.24 -0.94
C LEU A 89 -6.00 8.72 -1.19
N PHE A 90 -7.23 8.23 -1.34
CA PHE A 90 -7.53 6.83 -1.72
C PHE A 90 -8.33 6.68 -3.00
N GLY A 91 -8.75 7.79 -3.61
CA GLY A 91 -9.51 7.82 -4.85
C GLY A 91 -8.64 7.75 -6.11
N TYR A 92 -9.31 7.83 -7.25
CA TYR A 92 -8.68 7.79 -8.57
C TYR A 92 -8.40 9.19 -9.12
N ASN A 93 -9.21 10.19 -8.77
CA ASN A 93 -9.00 11.58 -9.19
C ASN A 93 -8.40 12.41 -8.04
N PRO A 94 -7.73 13.54 -8.36
CA PRO A 94 -7.30 14.52 -7.37
C PRO A 94 -8.49 15.11 -6.60
N TYR A 95 -8.36 15.28 -5.29
CA TYR A 95 -9.39 15.91 -4.43
C TYR A 95 -9.13 17.40 -4.21
N PRO A 96 -10.18 18.21 -3.92
CA PRO A 96 -10.01 19.59 -3.48
C PRO A 96 -9.36 19.66 -2.10
N GLU A 97 -8.79 20.82 -1.78
CA GLU A 97 -8.06 21.08 -0.53
C GLU A 97 -8.90 20.76 0.72
N GLU A 98 -10.20 21.05 0.70
CA GLU A 98 -11.13 20.80 1.82
C GLU A 98 -11.20 19.31 2.20
N ALA A 99 -11.27 18.44 1.21
CA ALA A 99 -11.33 16.99 1.42
C ALA A 99 -9.99 16.45 1.95
N ILE A 100 -8.87 17.01 1.47
CA ILE A 100 -7.52 16.67 1.95
C ILE A 100 -7.36 17.10 3.41
N GLU A 101 -7.74 18.34 3.76
CA GLU A 101 -7.68 18.86 5.14
C GLU A 101 -8.57 18.01 6.05
N GLY A 102 -9.83 17.80 5.69
CA GLY A 102 -10.78 17.01 6.47
C GLY A 102 -10.25 15.61 6.75
N PHE A 103 -9.81 14.89 5.71
CA PHE A 103 -9.31 13.53 5.87
C PHE A 103 -8.05 13.46 6.74
N ASN A 104 -7.02 14.27 6.45
CA ASN A 104 -5.75 14.17 7.15
C ASN A 104 -5.86 14.68 8.60
N ARG A 105 -6.67 15.70 8.88
CA ARG A 105 -6.98 16.14 10.24
C ARG A 105 -7.61 15.01 11.05
N HIS A 106 -8.68 14.40 10.53
CA HIS A 106 -9.34 13.28 11.23
C HIS A 106 -8.43 12.06 11.38
N ALA A 107 -7.56 11.79 10.41
CA ALA A 107 -6.56 10.72 10.51
C ALA A 107 -5.63 10.92 11.72
N ILE A 108 -5.09 12.14 11.86
CA ILE A 108 -4.16 12.47 12.94
C ILE A 108 -4.88 12.52 14.29
N GLU A 109 -6.04 13.19 14.37
CA GLU A 109 -6.87 13.24 15.58
C GLU A 109 -7.28 11.84 16.07
N THR A 110 -7.52 10.89 15.16
CA THR A 110 -7.89 9.51 15.51
C THR A 110 -6.70 8.69 15.98
N GLY A 111 -5.49 8.97 15.49
CA GLY A 111 -4.27 8.35 16.02
C GLY A 111 -3.13 8.11 15.05
N VAL A 112 -3.21 8.53 13.78
CA VAL A 112 -2.05 8.47 12.87
C VAL A 112 -0.98 9.44 13.36
N ASP A 113 0.20 8.91 13.67
CA ASP A 113 1.37 9.71 14.05
C ASP A 113 2.24 10.06 12.83
N ILE A 114 2.33 9.15 11.85
CA ILE A 114 3.13 9.31 10.63
C ILE A 114 2.25 9.11 9.39
N MET A 115 2.16 10.11 8.53
CA MET A 115 1.55 9.96 7.21
C MET A 115 2.63 9.68 6.17
N ARG A 116 2.66 8.46 5.61
CA ARG A 116 3.44 8.17 4.40
C ARG A 116 2.71 8.68 3.18
N ILE A 117 3.27 9.69 2.53
CA ILE A 117 2.69 10.40 1.40
C ILE A 117 3.48 10.02 0.15
N PHE A 118 2.81 9.56 -0.90
CA PHE A 118 3.42 9.36 -2.21
C PHE A 118 2.53 9.91 -3.32
N ASP A 119 3.13 10.17 -4.47
CA ASP A 119 2.42 10.46 -5.72
C ASP A 119 2.75 9.38 -6.76
N ALA A 120 1.77 8.99 -7.58
CA ALA A 120 1.91 7.89 -8.54
C ALA A 120 2.83 8.24 -9.72
N LEU A 121 3.05 9.53 -9.98
CA LEU A 121 3.93 10.08 -11.01
C LEU A 121 5.29 10.54 -10.45
N ASN A 122 5.49 10.47 -9.13
CA ASN A 122 6.54 11.22 -8.42
C ASN A 122 6.47 12.74 -8.69
N ASP A 123 5.26 13.26 -8.90
CA ASP A 123 4.99 14.68 -8.95
C ASP A 123 4.90 15.25 -7.53
N ILE A 124 5.92 16.02 -7.17
CA ILE A 124 6.05 16.59 -5.84
C ILE A 124 5.00 17.68 -5.60
N ASP A 125 4.52 18.36 -6.67
CA ASP A 125 3.46 19.37 -6.56
C ASP A 125 2.15 18.75 -6.02
N ASN A 126 1.91 17.46 -6.26
CA ASN A 126 0.76 16.71 -5.75
C ASN A 126 0.88 16.30 -4.27
N MET A 127 2.06 16.46 -3.67
CA MET A 127 2.30 16.07 -2.27
C MET A 127 2.24 17.28 -1.32
N LYS A 128 2.49 18.49 -1.83
CA LYS A 128 2.64 19.74 -1.03
C LYS A 128 1.52 19.97 -0.03
N SER A 129 0.27 19.99 -0.51
CA SER A 129 -0.92 20.21 0.32
C SER A 129 -0.99 19.21 1.47
N THR A 130 -0.86 17.91 1.19
CA THR A 130 -0.89 16.87 2.22
C THR A 130 0.27 17.02 3.22
N ILE A 131 1.48 17.37 2.76
CA ILE A 131 2.64 17.61 3.64
C ILE A 131 2.34 18.76 4.60
N GLU A 132 1.88 19.89 4.09
CA GLU A 132 1.58 21.09 4.88
C GLU A 132 0.47 20.81 5.92
N ILE A 133 -0.60 20.16 5.49
CA ILE A 133 -1.75 19.80 6.32
C ILE A 133 -1.37 18.83 7.44
N VAL A 134 -0.63 17.77 7.12
CA VAL A 134 -0.21 16.78 8.13
C VAL A 134 0.63 17.45 9.21
N ARG A 135 1.59 18.28 8.81
CA ARG A 135 2.45 19.03 9.74
C ARG A 135 1.66 20.02 10.59
N LYS A 136 0.72 20.76 9.99
CA LYS A 136 -0.15 21.72 10.68
C LYS A 136 -1.00 21.05 11.77
N ASN A 137 -1.41 19.80 11.53
CA ASN A 137 -2.20 19.01 12.48
C ASN A 137 -1.32 18.20 13.47
N GLY A 138 0.01 18.39 13.47
CA GLY A 138 0.93 17.77 14.43
C GLY A 138 1.40 16.36 14.07
N GLY A 139 1.10 15.86 12.87
CA GLY A 139 1.61 14.59 12.36
C GLY A 139 3.00 14.72 11.73
N MET A 140 3.73 13.60 11.67
CA MET A 140 5.00 13.49 10.96
C MET A 140 4.78 13.11 9.50
N THR A 141 5.64 13.61 8.62
CA THR A 141 5.57 13.36 7.18
C THR A 141 6.65 12.39 6.72
N ASP A 142 6.23 11.27 6.14
CA ASP A 142 7.09 10.31 5.45
C ASP A 142 6.88 10.44 3.95
N CYS A 143 7.74 11.21 3.29
CA CYS A 143 7.60 11.48 1.88
C CYS A 143 8.25 10.38 1.05
N ALA A 144 7.45 9.66 0.29
CA ALA A 144 7.89 8.49 -0.45
C ALA A 144 8.14 8.81 -1.93
N VAL A 145 9.31 8.38 -2.42
CA VAL A 145 9.62 8.35 -3.86
C VAL A 145 9.36 6.94 -4.38
N CYS A 146 8.41 6.80 -5.30
CA CYS A 146 8.08 5.55 -5.96
C CYS A 146 9.25 5.09 -6.84
N TYR A 147 9.88 3.97 -6.49
CA TYR A 147 10.95 3.39 -7.28
C TYR A 147 10.39 2.64 -8.49
N THR A 148 11.05 2.79 -9.63
CA THR A 148 10.73 2.06 -10.86
C THR A 148 11.98 1.98 -11.74
N THR A 149 11.98 1.10 -12.72
CA THR A 149 13.02 1.04 -13.75
C THR A 149 12.55 1.63 -15.07
N ASP A 150 13.51 2.05 -15.91
CA ASP A 150 13.24 2.37 -17.32
C ASP A 150 12.76 1.14 -18.08
N PRO A 151 11.83 1.29 -19.04
CA PRO A 151 11.41 0.17 -19.87
C PRO A 151 12.57 -0.39 -20.70
N GLN A 152 12.61 -1.71 -20.81
CA GLN A 152 13.58 -2.40 -21.65
C GLN A 152 13.11 -2.40 -23.11
N PHE A 153 13.93 -1.83 -23.98
CA PHE A 153 13.69 -1.83 -25.42
C PHE A 153 14.78 -2.64 -26.14
N THR A 154 14.34 -3.51 -27.05
CA THR A 154 15.24 -4.30 -27.90
C THR A 154 16.08 -3.41 -28.81
N PHE A 155 17.24 -3.92 -29.26
CA PHE A 155 18.08 -3.22 -30.23
C PHE A 155 17.30 -2.81 -31.49
N ARG A 156 16.44 -3.70 -31.99
CA ARG A 156 15.59 -3.43 -33.17
C ARG A 156 14.64 -2.25 -32.93
N GLN A 157 14.02 -2.17 -31.75
CA GLN A 157 13.14 -1.05 -31.39
C GLN A 157 13.90 0.27 -31.31
N ARG A 158 15.11 0.26 -30.74
CA ARG A 158 16.00 1.45 -30.70
C ARG A 158 16.36 1.94 -32.10
N VAL A 159 16.80 1.04 -32.98
CA VAL A 159 17.12 1.40 -34.38
C VAL A 159 15.89 1.91 -35.10
N LYS A 160 14.73 1.28 -34.94
CA LYS A 160 13.47 1.72 -35.54
C LYS A 160 13.09 3.14 -35.12
N GLY A 161 13.22 3.48 -33.84
CA GLY A 161 12.94 4.83 -33.32
C GLY A 161 13.86 5.90 -33.93
N ILE A 162 15.14 5.59 -34.10
CA ILE A 162 16.10 6.49 -34.77
C ILE A 162 15.70 6.71 -36.23
N VAL A 163 15.38 5.63 -36.97
CA VAL A 163 15.00 5.70 -38.38
C VAL A 163 13.66 6.44 -38.57
N SER A 164 12.72 6.33 -37.62
CA SER A 164 11.44 7.02 -37.66
C SER A 164 11.48 8.47 -37.14
N GLY A 165 12.67 9.02 -36.83
CA GLY A 165 12.82 10.39 -36.32
C GLY A 165 12.31 10.61 -34.90
N LYS A 166 11.97 9.54 -34.16
CA LYS A 166 11.50 9.57 -32.77
C LYS A 166 12.41 8.67 -31.92
N PRO A 167 13.64 9.11 -31.57
CA PRO A 167 14.56 8.30 -30.79
C PRO A 167 13.97 8.01 -29.41
N LEU A 168 14.17 6.80 -28.91
CA LEU A 168 13.77 6.45 -27.55
C LEU A 168 14.57 7.29 -26.53
N PRO A 169 13.97 7.70 -25.41
CA PRO A 169 14.63 8.57 -24.44
C PRO A 169 15.86 7.89 -23.83
N LYS A 170 16.77 8.73 -23.31
CA LYS A 170 17.84 8.28 -22.41
C LYS A 170 17.20 7.75 -21.12
N ALA A 171 17.93 6.90 -20.40
CA ALA A 171 17.49 6.40 -19.10
C ALA A 171 17.09 7.57 -18.18
N VAL A 172 15.90 7.48 -17.60
CA VAL A 172 15.31 8.50 -16.72
C VAL A 172 15.47 8.10 -15.26
N PHE A 173 15.28 6.82 -14.96
CA PHE A 173 15.20 6.31 -13.59
C PHE A 173 16.55 5.80 -13.10
N ASP A 174 17.54 6.69 -13.07
CA ASP A 174 18.83 6.43 -12.45
C ASP A 174 18.86 6.85 -10.97
N VAL A 175 19.98 6.60 -10.30
CA VAL A 175 20.15 6.96 -8.89
C VAL A 175 20.05 8.48 -8.67
N ASP A 176 20.47 9.29 -9.65
CA ASP A 176 20.41 10.76 -9.56
C ASP A 176 18.97 11.26 -9.55
N TYR A 177 18.08 10.67 -10.37
CA TYR A 177 16.66 10.97 -10.36
C TYR A 177 16.05 10.78 -8.96
N PHE A 178 16.25 9.60 -8.36
CA PHE A 178 15.66 9.29 -7.05
C PHE A 178 16.21 10.17 -5.93
N VAL A 179 17.53 10.43 -5.94
CA VAL A 179 18.17 11.32 -4.97
C VAL A 179 17.70 12.76 -5.16
N GLY A 180 17.53 13.22 -6.39
CA GLY A 180 16.99 14.55 -6.69
C GLY A 180 15.60 14.75 -6.10
N LYS A 181 14.70 13.77 -6.30
CA LYS A 181 13.36 13.78 -5.71
C LYS A 181 13.39 13.79 -4.18
N ALA A 182 14.28 13.01 -3.57
CA ALA A 182 14.48 13.04 -2.12
C ALA A 182 14.91 14.43 -1.60
N VAL A 183 15.85 15.09 -2.30
CA VAL A 183 16.29 16.46 -1.94
C VAL A 183 15.16 17.48 -2.08
N GLU A 184 14.34 17.36 -3.12
CA GLU A 184 13.16 18.23 -3.30
C GLU A 184 12.14 18.04 -2.17
N LEU A 185 11.88 16.80 -1.74
CA LEU A 185 10.97 16.49 -0.64
C LEU A 185 11.51 16.96 0.72
N GLU A 186 12.82 16.85 0.98
CA GLU A 186 13.45 17.40 2.18
C GLU A 186 13.24 18.93 2.26
N LYS A 187 13.39 19.64 1.13
CA LYS A 187 13.15 21.09 1.07
C LYS A 187 11.71 21.50 1.35
N LEU A 188 10.75 20.60 1.08
CA LEU A 188 9.34 20.81 1.42
C LEU A 188 8.98 20.45 2.87
N GLY A 189 9.95 19.96 3.65
CA GLY A 189 9.76 19.69 5.07
C GLY A 189 9.40 18.24 5.38
N ALA A 190 9.84 17.28 4.58
CA ALA A 190 9.74 15.86 4.92
C ALA A 190 10.50 15.53 6.22
N ASP A 191 9.82 14.93 7.20
CA ASP A 191 10.43 14.48 8.46
C ASP A 191 11.17 13.14 8.29
N GLN A 192 10.76 12.33 7.32
CA GLN A 192 11.48 11.15 6.82
C GLN A 192 11.20 10.94 5.33
N ILE A 193 12.09 10.23 4.63
CA ILE A 193 11.97 9.94 3.19
C ILE A 193 12.01 8.43 2.96
N THR A 194 10.99 7.89 2.30
CA THR A 194 10.95 6.45 1.95
C THR A 194 11.29 6.24 0.48
N MET A 195 12.25 5.36 0.18
CA MET A 195 12.37 4.74 -1.14
C MET A 195 11.32 3.64 -1.24
N LYS A 196 10.23 3.93 -1.96
CA LYS A 196 9.06 3.07 -2.04
C LYS A 196 9.13 2.18 -3.26
N ASP A 197 9.67 0.98 -3.08
CA ASP A 197 9.74 -0.05 -4.10
C ASP A 197 8.56 -1.03 -4.03
N MET A 198 7.41 -0.57 -4.53
CA MET A 198 6.14 -1.31 -4.49
C MET A 198 6.13 -2.63 -5.27
N ALA A 199 7.10 -2.83 -6.17
CA ALA A 199 7.18 -4.02 -7.02
C ALA A 199 8.40 -4.90 -6.71
N GLY A 200 9.26 -4.50 -5.76
CA GLY A 200 10.45 -5.25 -5.38
C GLY A 200 11.61 -5.16 -6.37
N LEU A 201 11.68 -4.10 -7.18
CA LEU A 201 12.62 -3.93 -8.29
C LEU A 201 13.98 -3.33 -7.89
N ILE A 202 14.16 -2.84 -6.65
CA ILE A 202 15.47 -2.37 -6.19
C ILE A 202 16.38 -3.60 -6.05
N GLN A 203 17.31 -3.76 -6.98
CA GLN A 203 18.32 -4.81 -6.89
C GLN A 203 19.41 -4.45 -5.87
N PRO A 204 20.09 -5.43 -5.25
CA PRO A 204 21.17 -5.18 -4.29
C PRO A 204 22.25 -4.23 -4.82
N HIS A 205 22.64 -4.34 -6.09
CA HIS A 205 23.64 -3.44 -6.68
C HIS A 205 23.16 -1.98 -6.83
N VAL A 206 21.84 -1.76 -6.97
CA VAL A 206 21.25 -0.42 -7.00
C VAL A 206 21.22 0.15 -5.59
N ALA A 207 20.76 -0.63 -4.61
CA ALA A 207 20.78 -0.25 -3.20
C ALA A 207 22.21 0.15 -2.74
N GLY A 208 23.22 -0.59 -3.21
CA GLY A 208 24.64 -0.32 -2.94
C GLY A 208 25.13 1.06 -3.38
N LYS A 209 24.47 1.67 -4.37
CA LYS A 209 24.78 3.02 -4.88
C LYS A 209 23.81 4.08 -4.34
N LEU A 210 22.53 3.71 -4.22
CA LEU A 210 21.43 4.60 -3.86
C LEU A 210 21.55 5.12 -2.44
N TYR A 211 21.69 4.22 -1.45
CA TYR A 211 21.70 4.61 -0.04
C TYR A 211 22.90 5.49 0.35
N PRO A 212 24.15 5.17 -0.07
CA PRO A 212 25.28 6.06 0.22
C PRO A 212 25.10 7.45 -0.38
N LYS A 213 24.43 7.56 -1.55
CA LYS A 213 24.20 8.86 -2.20
C LYS A 213 23.06 9.62 -1.54
N LEU A 214 21.97 8.94 -1.14
CA LEU A 214 20.89 9.54 -0.35
C LEU A 214 21.44 10.12 0.95
N LYS A 215 22.19 9.34 1.73
CA LYS A 215 22.76 9.78 3.02
C LYS A 215 23.77 10.92 2.91
N LYS A 216 24.37 11.13 1.72
CA LYS A 216 25.21 12.30 1.44
C LYS A 216 24.42 13.54 1.02
N SER A 217 23.20 13.34 0.51
CA SER A 217 22.41 14.39 -0.16
C SER A 217 21.28 14.94 0.71
N VAL A 218 20.75 14.14 1.64
CA VAL A 218 19.71 14.54 2.59
C VAL A 218 20.17 14.25 4.02
N LYS A 219 19.71 15.08 4.97
CA LYS A 219 19.90 14.92 6.42
C LYS A 219 18.75 14.15 7.06
N THR A 220 17.55 14.27 6.48
CA THR A 220 16.35 13.56 6.89
C THR A 220 16.57 12.04 6.89
N PRO A 221 16.04 11.28 7.88
CA PRO A 221 16.09 9.83 7.90
C PRO A 221 15.53 9.19 6.63
N VAL A 222 16.20 8.16 6.12
CA VAL A 222 15.84 7.45 4.91
C VAL A 222 15.35 6.04 5.25
N CYS A 223 14.17 5.70 4.75
CA CYS A 223 13.55 4.40 4.88
C CYS A 223 13.65 3.56 3.60
N HIS A 224 13.98 2.27 3.75
CA HIS A 224 13.86 1.26 2.69
C HIS A 224 12.52 0.54 2.79
N HIS A 225 11.69 0.67 1.76
CA HIS A 225 10.48 -0.11 1.58
C HIS A 225 10.58 -0.91 0.29
N SER A 226 10.48 -2.24 0.37
CA SER A 226 10.50 -3.11 -0.81
C SER A 226 9.66 -4.36 -0.59
N HIS A 227 9.23 -4.97 -1.69
CA HIS A 227 8.51 -6.25 -1.72
C HIS A 227 9.45 -7.36 -2.19
N CYS A 228 9.20 -8.62 -1.80
CA CYS A 228 10.04 -9.76 -2.18
C CYS A 228 9.66 -10.38 -3.53
N THR A 229 8.68 -9.85 -4.26
CA THR A 229 8.03 -10.52 -5.41
C THR A 229 9.01 -11.04 -6.47
N PRO A 230 9.97 -10.25 -6.99
CA PRO A 230 10.94 -10.71 -7.98
C PRO A 230 12.21 -11.34 -7.36
N GLY A 231 12.24 -11.54 -6.04
CA GLY A 231 13.36 -12.15 -5.32
C GLY A 231 14.50 -11.21 -4.97
N TYR A 232 14.27 -9.89 -4.95
CA TYR A 232 15.28 -8.90 -4.55
C TYR A 232 15.04 -8.30 -3.16
N GLY A 233 13.84 -8.46 -2.59
CA GLY A 233 13.41 -7.78 -1.36
C GLY A 233 14.41 -7.93 -0.21
N LEU A 234 14.68 -9.17 0.23
CA LEU A 234 15.59 -9.42 1.36
C LEU A 234 17.03 -8.93 1.08
N GLY A 235 17.58 -9.25 -0.10
CA GLY A 235 18.91 -8.81 -0.50
C GLY A 235 19.05 -7.29 -0.59
N SER A 236 18.02 -6.60 -1.09
CA SER A 236 18.00 -5.14 -1.17
C SER A 236 17.93 -4.50 0.21
N ALA A 237 17.15 -5.07 1.13
CA ALA A 237 17.04 -4.61 2.51
C ALA A 237 18.36 -4.81 3.27
N LEU A 238 19.03 -5.96 3.09
CA LEU A 238 20.37 -6.20 3.66
C LEU A 238 21.39 -5.16 3.17
N VAL A 239 21.42 -4.89 1.86
CA VAL A 239 22.34 -3.87 1.33
C VAL A 239 21.98 -2.47 1.84
N ALA A 240 20.69 -2.11 1.84
CA ALA A 240 20.23 -0.81 2.36
C ALA A 240 20.63 -0.61 3.82
N LEU A 241 20.40 -1.64 4.66
CA LEU A 241 20.84 -1.71 6.05
C LEU A 241 22.33 -1.43 6.13
N MET A 242 23.18 -2.21 5.46
CA MET A 242 24.64 -2.05 5.54
C MET A 242 25.16 -0.74 4.96
N LYS A 243 24.46 -0.14 3.98
CA LYS A 243 24.87 1.07 3.26
C LYS A 243 24.24 2.36 3.81
N GLY A 244 23.57 2.30 4.96
CA GLY A 244 23.26 3.48 5.77
C GLY A 244 21.79 3.90 5.82
N ALA A 245 20.84 3.04 5.42
CA ALA A 245 19.43 3.28 5.73
C ALA A 245 19.23 3.45 7.25
N ASP A 246 18.26 4.29 7.62
CA ASP A 246 17.92 4.59 9.02
C ASP A 246 16.70 3.79 9.50
N ILE A 247 15.79 3.47 8.57
CA ILE A 247 14.56 2.72 8.82
C ILE A 247 14.44 1.59 7.78
N ILE A 248 14.06 0.39 8.21
CA ILE A 248 13.70 -0.70 7.31
C ILE A 248 12.25 -1.11 7.56
N ASP A 249 11.48 -1.24 6.48
CA ASP A 249 10.15 -1.83 6.52
C ASP A 249 10.24 -3.36 6.53
N THR A 250 9.56 -3.98 7.47
CA THR A 250 9.49 -5.44 7.60
C THR A 250 8.07 -5.92 7.84
N VAL A 251 7.83 -7.21 7.63
CA VAL A 251 6.59 -7.88 8.01
C VAL A 251 6.95 -9.09 8.88
N ILE A 252 6.12 -9.44 9.86
CA ILE A 252 6.33 -10.63 10.71
C ILE A 252 6.12 -11.89 9.87
N MET A 253 6.98 -12.90 10.08
CA MET A 253 7.22 -14.06 9.22
C MET A 253 5.98 -14.68 8.57
N ASN A 254 4.93 -14.99 9.35
CA ASN A 254 3.73 -15.65 8.79
C ASN A 254 2.98 -14.80 7.75
N PHE A 255 3.25 -13.49 7.62
CA PHE A 255 2.65 -12.58 6.64
C PHE A 255 3.69 -12.00 5.65
N ALA A 256 4.96 -12.41 5.74
CA ALA A 256 6.08 -11.83 5.01
C ALA A 256 6.45 -12.58 3.72
N GLY A 257 7.40 -12.03 2.97
CA GLY A 257 8.00 -12.64 1.78
C GLY A 257 7.06 -12.70 0.58
N GLY A 258 7.54 -13.20 -0.57
CA GLY A 258 6.75 -13.21 -1.81
C GLY A 258 6.17 -11.82 -2.14
N PRO A 259 4.84 -11.64 -2.22
CA PRO A 259 4.23 -10.34 -2.50
C PRO A 259 4.32 -9.32 -1.36
N ALA A 260 4.80 -9.68 -0.17
CA ALA A 260 4.97 -8.78 0.97
C ALA A 260 6.43 -8.34 1.14
N ALA A 261 6.68 -7.47 2.12
CA ALA A 261 8.03 -7.07 2.51
C ALA A 261 8.82 -8.23 3.15
N PRO A 262 10.16 -8.11 3.27
CA PRO A 262 10.99 -9.11 3.92
C PRO A 262 10.55 -9.42 5.35
N ALA A 263 10.75 -10.68 5.75
CA ALA A 263 10.47 -11.12 7.11
C ALA A 263 11.37 -10.40 8.12
N PHE A 264 10.78 -9.82 9.16
CA PHE A 264 11.51 -9.18 10.25
C PHE A 264 12.53 -10.14 10.87
N GLU A 265 12.16 -11.40 11.06
CA GLU A 265 12.97 -12.38 11.74
C GLU A 265 14.27 -12.69 10.96
N LEU A 266 14.20 -12.71 9.63
CA LEU A 266 15.39 -12.88 8.79
C LEU A 266 16.29 -11.64 8.85
N LEU A 267 15.69 -10.45 8.88
CA LEU A 267 16.45 -9.20 9.02
C LEU A 267 17.10 -9.08 10.41
N GLN A 268 16.42 -9.53 11.46
CA GLN A 268 16.96 -9.54 12.83
C GLN A 268 18.21 -10.42 12.93
N ILE A 269 18.23 -11.60 12.30
CA ILE A 269 19.43 -12.45 12.25
C ILE A 269 20.61 -11.70 11.62
N PHE A 270 20.38 -10.95 10.53
CA PHE A 270 21.42 -10.11 9.95
C PHE A 270 21.87 -9.00 10.89
N CYS A 271 20.93 -8.36 11.60
CA CYS A 271 21.26 -7.31 12.57
C CYS A 271 22.10 -7.86 13.73
N ASP A 272 21.76 -9.02 14.27
CA ASP A 272 22.50 -9.67 15.37
C ASP A 272 23.94 -10.00 14.93
N LYS A 273 24.12 -10.57 13.73
CA LYS A 273 25.44 -10.87 13.16
C LYS A 273 26.28 -9.62 12.87
N LEU A 274 25.63 -8.48 12.63
CA LEU A 274 26.26 -7.19 12.36
C LEU A 274 26.43 -6.30 13.61
N ASP A 275 26.05 -6.78 14.79
CA ASP A 275 25.99 -5.98 16.04
C ASP A 275 25.16 -4.68 15.88
N ILE A 276 24.00 -4.81 15.23
CA ILE A 276 23.03 -3.72 15.01
C ILE A 276 21.84 -3.90 15.95
N ASP A 277 21.59 -2.89 16.79
CA ASP A 277 20.46 -2.85 17.72
C ASP A 277 19.19 -2.35 17.01
N THR A 278 18.14 -3.19 17.00
CA THR A 278 16.82 -2.84 16.49
C THR A 278 15.88 -2.29 17.57
N GLY A 279 16.19 -2.55 18.85
CA GLY A 279 15.32 -2.24 19.99
C GLY A 279 14.02 -3.05 20.08
N VAL A 280 13.77 -3.96 19.13
CA VAL A 280 12.53 -4.74 19.03
C VAL A 280 12.52 -5.87 20.08
N ASN A 281 11.39 -6.04 20.76
CA ASN A 281 11.20 -7.12 21.72
C ASN A 281 10.84 -8.44 21.01
N LEU A 282 11.83 -9.33 20.90
CA LEU A 282 11.70 -10.60 20.17
C LEU A 282 10.67 -11.55 20.81
N GLU A 283 10.48 -11.53 22.13
CA GLU A 283 9.48 -12.38 22.80
C GLU A 283 8.05 -11.97 22.41
N ALA A 284 7.80 -10.67 22.32
CA ALA A 284 6.53 -10.14 21.85
C ALA A 284 6.30 -10.50 20.38
N VAL A 285 7.31 -10.37 19.52
CA VAL A 285 7.24 -10.78 18.10
C VAL A 285 6.92 -12.27 17.96
N GLY A 286 7.57 -13.14 18.75
CA GLY A 286 7.28 -14.58 18.75
C GLY A 286 5.82 -14.89 19.11
N LYS A 287 5.24 -14.18 20.10
CA LYS A 287 3.81 -14.30 20.46
C LYS A 287 2.89 -13.82 19.33
N ILE A 288 3.22 -12.69 18.70
CA ILE A 288 2.46 -12.18 17.55
C ILE A 288 2.51 -13.19 16.40
N ASN A 289 3.70 -13.69 16.04
CA ASN A 289 3.87 -14.61 14.92
C ASN A 289 3.07 -15.90 15.10
N ARG A 290 2.98 -16.44 16.33
CA ARG A 290 2.12 -17.59 16.66
C ARG A 290 0.64 -17.30 16.43
N GLU A 291 0.13 -16.15 16.87
CA GLU A 291 -1.26 -15.77 16.60
C GLU A 291 -1.51 -15.53 15.11
N LEU A 292 -0.55 -14.92 14.40
CA LEU A 292 -0.64 -14.72 12.95
C LEU A 292 -0.73 -16.04 12.19
N LEU A 293 -0.07 -17.11 12.65
CA LEU A 293 -0.24 -18.44 12.05
C LEU A 293 -1.71 -18.89 12.11
N HIS A 294 -2.37 -18.72 13.26
CA HIS A 294 -3.77 -19.10 13.42
C HIS A 294 -4.69 -18.23 12.56
N ILE A 295 -4.47 -16.90 12.56
CA ILE A 295 -5.24 -15.96 11.76
C ILE A 295 -5.08 -16.25 10.26
N ARG A 296 -3.85 -16.53 9.80
CA ARG A 296 -3.61 -16.87 8.39
C ARG A 296 -4.33 -18.16 7.98
N LYS A 297 -4.43 -19.16 8.86
CA LYS A 297 -5.22 -20.38 8.62
C LYS A 297 -6.71 -20.07 8.50
N GLU A 298 -7.25 -19.18 9.33
CA GLU A 298 -8.63 -18.71 9.22
C GLU A 298 -8.89 -17.96 7.89
N LEU A 299 -7.86 -17.29 7.37
CA LEU A 299 -7.90 -16.54 6.11
C LEU A 299 -7.47 -17.36 4.89
N ALA A 300 -7.38 -18.69 4.99
CA ALA A 300 -6.88 -19.56 3.92
C ALA A 300 -7.61 -19.40 2.57
N ALA A 301 -8.89 -19.01 2.59
CA ALA A 301 -9.68 -18.73 1.38
C ALA A 301 -9.13 -17.55 0.55
N PHE A 302 -8.32 -16.68 1.16
CA PHE A 302 -7.73 -15.49 0.54
C PHE A 302 -6.22 -15.62 0.33
N ASP A 303 -5.58 -16.65 0.86
CA ASP A 303 -4.15 -16.91 0.72
C ASP A 303 -3.85 -17.56 -0.64
N LYS A 304 -3.35 -16.75 -1.58
CA LYS A 304 -3.00 -17.22 -2.93
C LYS A 304 -1.76 -18.11 -2.96
N THR A 305 -0.92 -18.09 -1.92
CA THR A 305 0.31 -18.87 -1.88
C THR A 305 0.06 -20.28 -1.35
N GLY A 306 -0.85 -20.41 -0.36
CA GLY A 306 -1.14 -21.65 0.35
C GLY A 306 0.07 -22.26 1.08
N LYS A 307 1.19 -21.54 1.17
CA LYS A 307 2.46 -22.00 1.74
C LYS A 307 2.80 -21.21 2.99
N PHE A 308 2.97 -21.93 4.08
CA PHE A 308 3.40 -21.35 5.35
C PHE A 308 4.92 -21.39 5.44
N PRO A 309 5.55 -20.32 5.93
CA PRO A 309 6.98 -20.36 6.24
C PRO A 309 7.25 -21.37 7.36
N LEU A 310 8.51 -21.79 7.45
CA LEU A 310 9.01 -22.57 8.57
C LEU A 310 8.73 -21.80 9.86
N GLN A 311 8.11 -22.45 10.85
CA GLN A 311 7.90 -21.80 12.13
C GLN A 311 9.24 -21.66 12.83
N PHE A 312 9.57 -20.42 13.19
CA PHE A 312 10.86 -20.06 13.77
C PHE A 312 10.64 -18.92 14.77
N ASP A 313 11.11 -19.12 16.00
CA ASP A 313 11.07 -18.14 17.08
C ASP A 313 12.51 -17.78 17.50
N LEU A 314 12.89 -16.53 17.27
CA LEU A 314 14.22 -15.99 17.57
C LEU A 314 14.64 -16.10 19.05
N THR A 315 13.70 -16.32 19.96
CA THR A 315 13.99 -16.40 21.41
C THR A 315 14.23 -17.82 21.90
N THR A 316 13.75 -18.84 21.19
CA THR A 316 13.83 -20.23 21.63
C THR A 316 14.60 -21.12 20.66
N ASP A 317 14.61 -20.77 19.37
CA ASP A 317 15.18 -21.61 18.33
C ASP A 317 16.60 -21.14 17.99
N ALA A 318 17.52 -22.09 17.87
CA ALA A 318 18.83 -21.81 17.28
C ALA A 318 18.67 -21.69 15.75
N ILE A 319 19.47 -20.81 15.13
CA ILE A 319 19.56 -20.77 13.67
C ILE A 319 20.05 -22.14 13.20
N PRO A 320 19.37 -22.79 12.23
CA PRO A 320 19.80 -24.10 11.75
C PRO A 320 21.23 -24.06 11.17
N SER A 321 22.07 -25.00 11.59
CA SER A 321 23.51 -25.02 11.25
C SER A 321 23.78 -25.12 9.74
N GLU A 322 22.82 -25.63 8.96
CA GLU A 322 22.90 -25.70 7.50
C GLU A 322 22.66 -24.35 6.79
N ILE A 323 21.91 -23.44 7.41
CA ILE A 323 21.59 -22.12 6.84
C ILE A 323 22.41 -20.99 7.47
N GLU A 324 22.84 -21.14 8.73
CA GLU A 324 23.59 -20.12 9.46
C GLU A 324 24.80 -19.55 8.68
N PRO A 325 25.68 -20.37 8.05
CA PRO A 325 26.81 -19.85 7.28
C PRO A 325 26.40 -19.03 6.05
N VAL A 326 25.18 -19.22 5.54
CA VAL A 326 24.67 -18.50 4.35
C VAL A 326 24.37 -17.03 4.70
N PHE A 327 23.97 -16.73 5.94
CA PHE A 327 23.82 -15.36 6.41
C PHE A 327 25.18 -14.64 6.46
N ASP A 328 26.21 -15.29 7.00
CA ASP A 328 27.57 -14.73 7.07
C ASP A 328 28.14 -14.49 5.66
N GLN A 329 27.94 -15.44 4.75
CA GLN A 329 28.33 -15.30 3.34
C GLN A 329 27.61 -14.15 2.64
N ALA A 330 26.32 -13.93 2.94
CA ALA A 330 25.56 -12.83 2.35
C ALA A 330 26.08 -11.47 2.83
N ILE A 331 26.41 -11.33 4.12
CA ILE A 331 27.06 -10.15 4.68
C ILE A 331 28.41 -9.91 3.98
N GLU A 332 29.27 -10.93 3.93
CA GLU A 332 30.59 -10.84 3.29
C GLU A 332 30.47 -10.47 1.80
N ALA A 333 29.44 -10.97 1.10
CA ALA A 333 29.17 -10.60 -0.28
C ALA A 333 28.82 -9.12 -0.44
N VAL A 334 28.09 -8.51 0.50
CA VAL A 334 27.83 -7.06 0.50
C VAL A 334 29.11 -6.27 0.72
N GLU A 335 29.96 -6.68 1.67
CA GLU A 335 31.24 -6.03 1.96
C GLU A 335 32.18 -6.04 0.76
N LYS A 336 32.22 -7.17 0.03
CA LYS A 336 32.99 -7.34 -1.21
C LYS A 336 32.31 -6.75 -2.44
N GLU A 337 31.14 -6.14 -2.29
CA GLU A 337 30.29 -5.63 -3.37
C GLU A 337 29.96 -6.67 -4.45
N ASN A 338 29.94 -7.95 -4.08
CA ASN A 338 29.49 -9.06 -4.92
C ASN A 338 27.97 -9.20 -4.85
N TYR A 339 27.27 -8.22 -5.43
CA TYR A 339 25.81 -8.14 -5.37
C TYR A 339 25.08 -9.30 -6.07
N GLY A 340 25.73 -9.99 -7.02
CA GLY A 340 25.18 -11.21 -7.60
C GLY A 340 25.05 -12.32 -6.55
N ALA A 341 26.11 -12.56 -5.79
CA ALA A 341 26.08 -13.51 -4.68
C ALA A 341 25.07 -13.11 -3.59
N VAL A 342 24.90 -11.81 -3.31
CA VAL A 342 23.87 -11.35 -2.36
C VAL A 342 22.47 -11.81 -2.77
N VAL A 343 22.13 -11.69 -4.06
CA VAL A 343 20.83 -12.16 -4.58
C VAL A 343 20.69 -13.66 -4.37
N ASP A 344 21.68 -14.45 -4.80
CA ASP A 344 21.62 -15.91 -4.72
C ASP A 344 21.54 -16.42 -3.27
N LEU A 345 22.34 -15.85 -2.37
CA LEU A 345 22.40 -16.24 -0.96
C LEU A 345 21.12 -15.85 -0.21
N THR A 346 20.58 -14.66 -0.45
CA THR A 346 19.32 -14.24 0.21
C THR A 346 18.12 -15.02 -0.30
N GLN A 347 18.06 -15.38 -1.59
CA GLN A 347 17.04 -16.30 -2.09
C GLN A 347 17.19 -17.71 -1.51
N LYS A 348 18.41 -18.19 -1.30
CA LYS A 348 18.66 -19.47 -0.61
C LYS A 348 18.14 -19.44 0.84
N ILE A 349 18.31 -18.32 1.55
CA ILE A 349 17.76 -18.10 2.89
C ILE A 349 16.22 -18.12 2.83
N GLU A 350 15.59 -17.32 1.96
CA GLU A 350 14.13 -17.27 1.83
C GLU A 350 13.55 -18.66 1.51
N ALA A 351 14.17 -19.39 0.58
CA ALA A 351 13.75 -20.74 0.21
C ALA A 351 13.87 -21.73 1.38
N PHE A 352 14.93 -21.65 2.18
CA PHE A 352 15.11 -22.48 3.38
C PHE A 352 13.98 -22.27 4.39
N PHE A 353 13.58 -21.02 4.62
CA PHE A 353 12.45 -20.68 5.51
C PHE A 353 11.08 -20.87 4.86
N GLY A 354 10.99 -21.47 3.68
CA GLY A 354 9.72 -21.84 3.04
C GLY A 354 8.98 -20.68 2.37
N PHE A 355 9.63 -19.54 2.16
CA PHE A 355 9.02 -18.42 1.42
C PHE A 355 8.88 -18.76 -0.08
N PRO A 356 7.89 -18.18 -0.78
CA PRO A 356 7.75 -18.35 -2.22
C PRO A 356 9.00 -17.89 -2.96
N GLY A 357 9.42 -18.67 -3.96
CA GLY A 357 10.51 -18.25 -4.85
C GLY A 357 10.13 -17.05 -5.73
N PRO A 358 11.12 -16.48 -6.45
CA PRO A 358 10.91 -15.31 -7.29
C PRO A 358 9.82 -15.51 -8.33
N ASN A 359 8.90 -14.56 -8.43
CA ASN A 359 7.95 -14.50 -9.53
C ASN A 359 8.68 -14.02 -10.80
N GLN A 360 8.95 -14.95 -11.71
CA GLN A 360 9.72 -14.67 -12.93
C GLN A 360 9.05 -13.62 -13.83
N ILE A 361 7.72 -13.59 -13.86
CA ILE A 361 6.97 -12.64 -14.67
C ILE A 361 7.19 -11.21 -14.18
N VAL A 362 7.01 -10.97 -12.88
CA VAL A 362 7.26 -9.64 -12.28
C VAL A 362 8.72 -9.24 -12.46
N LYS A 363 9.64 -10.20 -12.33
CA LYS A 363 11.08 -10.00 -12.51
C LYS A 363 11.45 -9.61 -13.94
N GLU A 364 10.92 -10.32 -14.94
CA GLU A 364 11.24 -10.14 -16.36
C GLU A 364 10.49 -8.94 -16.97
N ALA A 365 9.19 -8.82 -16.69
CA ALA A 365 8.34 -7.76 -17.24
C ALA A 365 8.45 -6.45 -16.44
N GLN A 366 8.98 -6.47 -15.22
CA GLN A 366 9.10 -5.31 -14.33
C GLN A 366 7.76 -4.60 -14.08
N ILE A 367 6.68 -5.38 -14.04
CA ILE A 367 5.32 -4.89 -13.77
C ILE A 367 4.78 -5.46 -12.45
N PRO A 368 3.91 -4.74 -11.73
CA PRO A 368 3.27 -5.28 -10.53
C PRO A 368 2.40 -6.51 -10.82
N GLY A 369 2.40 -7.50 -9.93
CA GLY A 369 1.59 -8.71 -10.10
C GLY A 369 0.09 -8.47 -10.24
N GLY A 370 -0.46 -7.47 -9.53
CA GLY A 370 -1.88 -7.08 -9.68
C GLY A 370 -2.22 -6.54 -11.07
N MET A 371 -1.29 -5.81 -11.70
CA MET A 371 -1.44 -5.34 -13.08
C MET A 371 -1.46 -6.53 -14.05
N TYR A 372 -0.55 -7.49 -13.86
CA TYR A 372 -0.51 -8.73 -14.65
C TYR A 372 -1.84 -9.50 -14.60
N SER A 373 -2.32 -9.85 -13.39
CA SER A 373 -3.54 -10.65 -13.23
C SER A 373 -4.76 -9.95 -13.83
N ASN A 374 -4.84 -8.62 -13.73
CA ASN A 374 -5.93 -7.86 -14.32
C ASN A 374 -5.91 -7.89 -15.87
N MET A 375 -4.73 -7.80 -16.48
CA MET A 375 -4.61 -7.91 -17.95
C MET A 375 -5.00 -9.30 -18.44
N VAL A 376 -4.58 -10.36 -17.74
CA VAL A 376 -4.97 -11.75 -18.05
C VAL A 376 -6.48 -11.92 -18.00
N ALA A 377 -7.13 -11.52 -16.90
CA ALA A 377 -8.57 -11.66 -16.73
C ALA A 377 -9.37 -10.90 -17.80
N GLN A 378 -8.90 -9.72 -18.23
CA GLN A 378 -9.54 -8.96 -19.31
C GLN A 378 -9.46 -9.70 -20.65
N LEU A 379 -8.29 -10.22 -21.03
CA LEU A 379 -8.14 -10.98 -22.27
C LEU A 379 -8.96 -12.27 -22.25
N GLU A 380 -9.01 -12.98 -21.12
CA GLU A 380 -9.85 -14.17 -20.95
C GLU A 380 -11.34 -13.84 -21.14
N THR A 381 -11.81 -12.74 -20.55
CA THR A 381 -13.20 -12.28 -20.70
C THR A 381 -13.53 -11.93 -22.16
N MET A 382 -12.55 -11.43 -22.91
CA MET A 382 -12.68 -11.12 -24.34
C MET A 382 -12.50 -12.35 -25.25
N GLY A 383 -12.06 -13.49 -24.70
CA GLY A 383 -11.71 -14.68 -25.48
C GLY A 383 -10.45 -14.50 -26.35
N MET A 384 -9.51 -13.66 -25.92
CA MET A 384 -8.30 -13.28 -26.66
C MET A 384 -7.01 -13.54 -25.87
N SER A 385 -7.00 -14.60 -25.05
CA SER A 385 -5.87 -14.94 -24.17
C SER A 385 -4.55 -15.16 -24.92
N GLU A 386 -4.59 -15.53 -26.20
CA GLU A 386 -3.43 -15.69 -27.08
C GLU A 386 -2.67 -14.38 -27.34
N LEU A 387 -3.29 -13.22 -27.13
CA LEU A 387 -2.65 -11.91 -27.31
C LEU A 387 -1.79 -11.48 -26.12
N PHE A 388 -1.72 -12.28 -25.06
CA PHE A 388 -1.11 -11.89 -23.80
C PHE A 388 0.37 -11.50 -23.93
N ASP A 389 1.18 -12.31 -24.63
CA ASP A 389 2.60 -12.01 -24.85
C ASP A 389 2.79 -10.72 -25.66
N GLU A 390 1.89 -10.45 -26.60
CA GLU A 390 1.90 -9.19 -27.36
C GLU A 390 1.54 -7.99 -26.47
N VAL A 391 0.59 -8.14 -25.54
CA VAL A 391 0.27 -7.11 -24.54
C VAL A 391 1.50 -6.78 -23.70
N LEU A 392 2.16 -7.78 -23.12
CA LEU A 392 3.38 -7.57 -22.33
C LEU A 392 4.48 -6.86 -23.12
N ALA A 393 4.69 -7.25 -24.39
CA ALA A 393 5.67 -6.63 -25.26
C ALA A 393 5.36 -5.15 -25.59
N ASN A 394 4.09 -4.72 -25.44
CA ASN A 394 3.64 -3.36 -25.73
C ASN A 394 3.47 -2.48 -24.48
N VAL A 395 3.48 -3.03 -23.26
CA VAL A 395 3.48 -2.24 -22.02
C VAL A 395 4.58 -1.17 -22.00
N PRO A 396 5.86 -1.47 -22.35
CA PRO A 396 6.92 -0.45 -22.44
C PRO A 396 6.57 0.74 -23.33
N ARG A 397 5.88 0.49 -24.45
CA ARG A 397 5.48 1.52 -25.41
C ARG A 397 4.38 2.39 -24.83
N VAL A 398 3.30 1.79 -24.33
CA VAL A 398 2.17 2.55 -23.74
C VAL A 398 2.64 3.38 -22.55
N ARG A 399 3.52 2.82 -21.72
CA ARG A 399 4.15 3.53 -20.62
C ARG A 399 4.97 4.73 -21.10
N LEU A 400 5.80 4.56 -22.13
CA LEU A 400 6.59 5.65 -22.70
C LEU A 400 5.73 6.75 -23.32
N ASP A 401 4.74 6.36 -24.14
CA ASP A 401 3.85 7.29 -24.83
C ASP A 401 3.01 8.13 -23.83
N SER A 402 2.78 7.63 -22.61
CA SER A 402 2.07 8.32 -21.52
C SER A 402 2.98 9.05 -20.53
N GLY A 403 4.21 9.37 -20.90
CA GLY A 403 5.11 10.18 -20.05
C GLY A 403 5.92 9.37 -19.03
N LEU A 404 6.01 8.05 -19.23
CA LEU A 404 6.83 7.13 -18.44
C LEU A 404 6.46 7.03 -16.94
N PRO A 405 5.18 6.96 -16.54
CA PRO A 405 4.80 6.95 -15.14
C PRO A 405 5.40 5.73 -14.39
N PRO A 406 5.80 5.85 -13.11
CA PRO A 406 6.00 4.70 -12.23
C PRO A 406 4.77 3.79 -12.24
N LEU A 407 4.95 2.47 -12.19
CA LEU A 407 3.84 1.52 -12.22
C LEU A 407 3.35 1.21 -10.80
N VAL A 408 2.60 2.14 -10.22
CA VAL A 408 1.95 2.02 -8.90
C VAL A 408 0.46 2.34 -9.04
N THR A 409 -0.38 2.09 -8.03
CA THR A 409 -1.79 2.49 -8.13
C THR A 409 -1.93 4.02 -8.19
N PRO A 410 -2.70 4.60 -9.13
CA PRO A 410 -3.51 3.94 -10.16
C PRO A 410 -2.81 3.73 -11.52
N THR A 411 -1.65 4.34 -11.77
CA THR A 411 -0.95 4.35 -13.07
C THR A 411 -0.64 2.96 -13.63
N SER A 412 -0.33 1.96 -12.80
CA SER A 412 -0.13 0.57 -13.24
C SER A 412 -1.37 -0.02 -13.89
N GLN A 413 -2.55 0.22 -13.33
CA GLN A 413 -3.82 -0.24 -13.88
C GLN A 413 -4.15 0.49 -15.18
N ILE A 414 -3.93 1.81 -15.22
CA ILE A 414 -4.17 2.66 -16.40
C ILE A 414 -3.33 2.18 -17.58
N VAL A 415 -2.02 2.00 -17.38
CA VAL A 415 -1.10 1.53 -18.42
C VAL A 415 -1.44 0.10 -18.85
N GLY A 416 -1.79 -0.78 -17.91
CA GLY A 416 -2.10 -2.18 -18.21
C GLY A 416 -3.37 -2.34 -19.04
N VAL A 417 -4.46 -1.69 -18.62
CA VAL A 417 -5.73 -1.65 -19.37
C VAL A 417 -5.50 -1.06 -20.75
N GLN A 418 -4.74 0.03 -20.85
CA GLN A 418 -4.48 0.63 -22.15
C GLN A 418 -3.63 -0.27 -23.05
N ALA A 419 -2.66 -1.01 -22.51
CA ALA A 419 -1.88 -1.98 -23.28
C ALA A 419 -2.77 -3.09 -23.86
N VAL A 420 -3.72 -3.63 -23.07
CA VAL A 420 -4.72 -4.58 -23.56
C VAL A 420 -5.52 -3.94 -24.70
N ASN A 421 -6.11 -2.75 -24.47
CA ASN A 421 -6.94 -2.08 -25.45
C ASN A 421 -6.20 -1.82 -26.77
N SER A 422 -4.95 -1.39 -26.68
CA SER A 422 -4.13 -1.08 -27.85
C SER A 422 -3.78 -2.30 -28.69
N VAL A 423 -3.49 -3.44 -28.06
CA VAL A 423 -3.23 -4.70 -28.77
C VAL A 423 -4.52 -5.27 -29.37
N VAL A 424 -5.65 -5.18 -28.66
CA VAL A 424 -6.95 -5.58 -29.19
C VAL A 424 -7.36 -4.74 -30.40
N SER A 425 -7.20 -3.41 -30.36
CA SER A 425 -7.44 -2.53 -31.51
C SER A 425 -6.60 -2.93 -32.72
N LYS A 426 -5.30 -3.21 -32.49
CA LYS A 426 -4.40 -3.66 -33.54
C LYS A 426 -4.83 -5.01 -34.13
N ALA A 427 -5.21 -5.97 -33.30
CA ALA A 427 -5.70 -7.28 -33.74
C ALA A 427 -6.99 -7.17 -34.58
N GLN A 428 -7.80 -6.14 -34.34
CA GLN A 428 -8.99 -5.81 -35.13
C GLN A 428 -8.69 -5.00 -36.41
N GLY A 429 -7.41 -4.77 -36.75
CA GLY A 429 -7.02 -3.98 -37.92
C GLY A 429 -7.23 -2.47 -37.78
N LYS A 430 -7.40 -1.98 -36.55
CA LYS A 430 -7.57 -0.56 -36.24
C LYS A 430 -6.25 0.08 -35.79
N ASP A 431 -6.27 1.39 -35.65
CA ASP A 431 -5.17 2.17 -35.11
C ASP A 431 -4.83 1.73 -33.67
N PHE A 432 -3.54 1.77 -33.30
CA PHE A 432 -3.07 1.24 -32.01
C PHE A 432 -3.66 1.95 -30.77
N TYR A 433 -4.14 3.17 -30.91
CA TYR A 433 -4.85 3.92 -29.85
C TYR A 433 -6.28 4.26 -30.25
N ASP A 434 -6.90 3.45 -31.11
CA ASP A 434 -8.31 3.62 -31.49
C ASP A 434 -9.24 3.41 -30.29
N MET A 435 -8.93 2.42 -29.43
CA MET A 435 -9.63 2.19 -28.17
C MET A 435 -8.82 2.75 -27.00
N THR A 436 -9.29 3.86 -26.41
CA THR A 436 -8.67 4.46 -25.23
C THR A 436 -9.57 4.37 -24.01
N SER A 437 -8.99 4.12 -22.85
CA SER A 437 -9.72 4.22 -21.58
C SER A 437 -9.80 5.68 -21.12
N ALA A 438 -10.89 6.07 -20.46
CA ALA A 438 -11.06 7.42 -19.92
C ALA A 438 -9.92 7.83 -18.97
N GLN A 439 -9.42 6.89 -18.17
CA GLN A 439 -8.31 7.13 -17.27
C GLN A 439 -6.99 7.36 -18.02
N PHE A 440 -6.74 6.63 -19.12
CA PHE A 440 -5.57 6.86 -19.96
C PHE A 440 -5.63 8.22 -20.66
N VAL A 441 -6.80 8.60 -21.19
CA VAL A 441 -7.02 9.95 -21.77
C VAL A 441 -6.76 11.03 -20.72
N SER A 442 -7.27 10.86 -19.49
CA SER A 442 -7.03 11.81 -18.39
C SER A 442 -5.56 11.90 -17.99
N LEU A 443 -4.84 10.77 -17.91
CA LEU A 443 -3.39 10.75 -17.68
C LEU A 443 -2.64 11.52 -18.77
N VAL A 444 -2.92 11.24 -20.05
CA VAL A 444 -2.25 11.89 -21.17
C VAL A 444 -2.56 13.39 -21.22
N ARG A 445 -3.76 13.80 -20.82
CA ARG A 445 -4.18 15.20 -20.73
C ARG A 445 -3.42 15.99 -19.66
N GLY A 446 -3.04 15.36 -18.55
CA GLY A 446 -2.43 16.01 -17.38
C GLY A 446 -3.29 15.96 -16.11
N GLY A 447 -4.42 15.24 -16.13
CA GLY A 447 -5.37 15.17 -15.02
C GLY A 447 -4.85 14.45 -13.76
N TYR A 448 -3.67 13.83 -13.82
CA TYR A 448 -3.03 13.19 -12.67
C TYR A 448 -1.79 13.95 -12.17
N GLY A 449 -1.41 15.06 -12.82
CA GLY A 449 -0.17 15.79 -12.54
C GLY A 449 0.90 15.57 -13.60
N LYS A 450 2.10 16.06 -13.32
CA LYS A 450 3.24 16.05 -14.25
C LYS A 450 3.91 14.69 -14.29
N THR A 451 4.06 14.15 -15.49
CA THR A 451 4.76 12.89 -15.72
C THR A 451 6.29 13.06 -15.66
N PRO A 452 7.06 11.98 -15.36
CA PRO A 452 8.53 12.04 -15.28
C PRO A 452 9.22 12.61 -16.52
N ILE A 453 8.63 12.39 -17.70
CA ILE A 453 9.03 13.07 -18.94
C ILE A 453 7.81 13.76 -19.59
N PRO A 454 8.00 14.85 -20.34
CA PRO A 454 6.93 15.46 -21.10
C PRO A 454 6.32 14.49 -22.12
N ILE A 455 5.00 14.56 -22.28
CA ILE A 455 4.28 13.82 -23.32
C ILE A 455 4.41 14.57 -24.64
N ASP A 456 4.60 13.83 -25.73
CA ASP A 456 4.65 14.37 -27.10
C ASP A 456 3.33 15.14 -27.41
N PRO A 457 3.38 16.45 -27.75
CA PRO A 457 2.19 17.26 -28.02
C PRO A 457 1.29 16.68 -29.11
N ASP A 458 1.86 16.11 -30.18
CA ASP A 458 1.07 15.51 -31.27
C ASP A 458 0.33 14.25 -30.77
N PHE A 459 0.98 13.48 -29.91
CA PHE A 459 0.35 12.33 -29.27
C PHE A 459 -0.75 12.77 -28.31
N ARG A 460 -0.50 13.81 -27.50
CA ARG A 460 -1.50 14.37 -26.59
C ARG A 460 -2.72 14.88 -27.35
N GLU A 461 -2.52 15.58 -28.46
CA GLU A 461 -3.61 16.04 -29.32
C GLU A 461 -4.40 14.88 -29.89
N LYS A 462 -3.72 13.83 -30.41
CA LYS A 462 -4.39 12.63 -30.92
C LYS A 462 -5.29 11.95 -29.88
N ILE A 463 -4.85 11.87 -28.62
CA ILE A 463 -5.57 11.15 -27.56
C ILE A 463 -6.63 12.03 -26.89
N THR A 464 -6.40 13.34 -26.78
CA THR A 464 -7.20 14.22 -25.92
C THR A 464 -7.94 15.33 -26.65
N GLY A 465 -7.60 15.59 -27.91
CA GLY A 465 -8.09 16.71 -28.71
C GLY A 465 -7.36 18.04 -28.47
N SER A 466 -6.31 18.06 -27.65
CA SER A 466 -5.49 19.25 -27.37
C SER A 466 -4.00 18.90 -27.27
N PRO A 467 -3.08 19.70 -27.85
CA PRO A 467 -1.64 19.52 -27.64
C PRO A 467 -1.15 20.04 -26.28
N GLU A 468 -1.93 20.94 -25.66
CA GLU A 468 -1.62 21.57 -24.38
C GLU A 468 -1.91 20.63 -23.20
N GLU A 469 -1.07 20.70 -22.17
CA GLU A 469 -1.31 20.02 -20.89
C GLU A 469 -2.41 20.74 -20.11
N ILE A 470 -3.42 19.99 -19.69
CA ILE A 470 -4.55 20.53 -18.93
C ILE A 470 -4.62 19.77 -17.60
N PRO A 471 -4.20 20.40 -16.48
CA PRO A 471 -4.33 19.84 -15.15
C PRO A 471 -5.79 19.54 -14.78
N TYR A 472 -5.98 18.69 -13.77
CA TYR A 472 -7.31 18.47 -13.22
C TYR A 472 -7.86 19.76 -12.59
N ASP A 473 -9.08 20.13 -12.97
CA ASP A 473 -9.79 21.26 -12.37
C ASP A 473 -10.61 20.76 -11.18
N THR A 474 -10.17 21.12 -9.96
CA THR A 474 -10.90 20.77 -8.74
C THR A 474 -12.18 21.58 -8.56
N SER A 475 -12.44 22.63 -9.36
CA SER A 475 -13.69 23.38 -9.29
C SER A 475 -14.90 22.61 -9.84
N ASP A 476 -14.64 21.60 -10.69
CA ASP A 476 -15.66 20.66 -11.17
C ASP A 476 -15.98 19.55 -10.16
N TYR A 477 -15.29 19.52 -9.02
CA TYR A 477 -15.52 18.51 -7.99
C TYR A 477 -16.92 18.66 -7.37
N GLN A 478 -17.68 17.56 -7.37
CA GLN A 478 -18.98 17.49 -6.73
C GLN A 478 -18.93 16.54 -5.53
N LYS A 479 -19.34 17.06 -4.37
CA LYS A 479 -19.51 16.25 -3.16
C LYS A 479 -20.63 15.22 -3.40
N PRO A 480 -20.50 14.00 -2.85
CA PRO A 480 -21.58 13.02 -2.91
C PRO A 480 -22.80 13.53 -2.15
N GLU A 481 -23.99 13.11 -2.58
CA GLU A 481 -25.22 13.39 -1.86
C GLU A 481 -25.23 12.67 -0.50
N ASN A 482 -25.75 13.34 0.53
CA ASN A 482 -26.01 12.76 1.85
C ASN A 482 -27.54 12.73 2.07
N PRO A 483 -28.23 11.67 1.62
CA PRO A 483 -29.69 11.62 1.69
C PRO A 483 -30.20 11.34 3.11
N VAL A 484 -31.41 11.81 3.36
CA VAL A 484 -32.21 11.44 4.55
C VAL A 484 -32.89 10.10 4.29
N LEU A 485 -32.79 9.18 5.25
CA LEU A 485 -33.35 7.84 5.17
C LEU A 485 -34.68 7.78 5.93
N GLU A 486 -35.79 8.02 5.22
CA GLU A 486 -37.13 8.05 5.80
C GLU A 486 -37.55 6.72 6.44
N ASP A 487 -37.04 5.59 5.94
CA ASP A 487 -37.32 4.26 6.48
C ASP A 487 -36.65 3.99 7.84
N TYR A 488 -35.72 4.85 8.27
CA TYR A 488 -34.93 4.70 9.50
C TYR A 488 -35.02 5.93 10.41
N ASP A 489 -36.23 6.44 10.65
CA ASP A 489 -36.54 7.66 11.44
C ASP A 489 -36.08 8.98 10.82
N GLY A 490 -35.84 9.04 9.50
CA GLY A 490 -35.40 10.27 8.85
C GLY A 490 -33.99 10.71 9.28
N VAL A 491 -33.12 9.76 9.63
CA VAL A 491 -31.70 10.03 9.91
C VAL A 491 -30.93 10.33 8.62
N GLN A 492 -29.83 11.07 8.73
CA GLN A 492 -28.92 11.25 7.60
C GLN A 492 -28.11 9.98 7.35
N LEU A 493 -27.81 9.68 6.09
CA LEU A 493 -26.97 8.52 5.73
C LEU A 493 -25.59 8.59 6.43
N ALA A 494 -24.92 9.74 6.32
CA ALA A 494 -23.75 10.09 7.13
C ALA A 494 -24.13 11.14 8.18
N GLU A 495 -23.96 10.80 9.46
CA GLU A 495 -24.28 11.67 10.60
C GLU A 495 -23.05 12.47 11.09
N THR A 496 -21.84 11.99 10.77
CA THR A 496 -20.59 12.64 11.19
C THR A 496 -19.73 13.04 10.00
N GLU A 497 -18.84 14.02 10.20
CA GLU A 497 -17.86 14.41 9.17
C GLU A 497 -16.96 13.23 8.76
N LYS A 498 -16.59 12.34 9.69
CA LYS A 498 -15.80 11.14 9.40
C LYS A 498 -16.50 10.18 8.45
N GLU A 499 -17.81 9.98 8.62
CA GLU A 499 -18.62 9.16 7.73
C GLU A 499 -18.81 9.82 6.37
N PHE A 500 -19.05 11.14 6.37
CA PHE A 500 -19.18 11.89 5.13
C PHE A 500 -17.88 11.87 4.31
N LEU A 501 -16.71 11.97 4.95
CA LEU A 501 -15.41 11.82 4.30
C LEU A 501 -15.21 10.40 3.72
N LEU A 502 -15.74 9.36 4.37
CA LEU A 502 -15.74 8.01 3.76
C LEU A 502 -16.62 7.97 2.50
N MET A 503 -17.74 8.68 2.49
CA MET A 503 -18.56 8.84 1.28
C MET A 503 -17.85 9.65 0.20
N GLU A 504 -17.12 10.71 0.52
CA GLU A 504 -16.33 11.46 -0.46
C GLU A 504 -15.24 10.58 -1.12
N LEU A 505 -14.62 9.71 -0.33
CA LEU A 505 -13.55 8.82 -0.80
C LEU A 505 -14.07 7.58 -1.52
N PHE A 506 -15.17 7.00 -1.04
CA PHE A 506 -15.72 5.73 -1.50
C PHE A 506 -17.26 5.76 -1.60
N PRO A 507 -17.87 6.60 -2.46
CA PRO A 507 -19.31 6.89 -2.41
C PRO A 507 -20.19 5.64 -2.40
N SER A 508 -19.93 4.70 -3.32
CA SER A 508 -20.72 3.47 -3.43
C SER A 508 -20.49 2.49 -2.28
N VAL A 509 -19.29 2.46 -1.70
CA VAL A 509 -18.93 1.52 -0.63
C VAL A 509 -19.41 2.03 0.71
N ALA A 510 -19.03 3.26 1.04
CA ALA A 510 -19.42 3.91 2.26
C ALA A 510 -20.94 4.09 2.30
N GLY A 511 -21.59 4.47 1.20
CA GLY A 511 -23.05 4.58 1.15
C GLY A 511 -23.76 3.28 1.53
N LYS A 512 -23.38 2.14 0.93
CA LYS A 512 -23.96 0.83 1.27
C LYS A 512 -23.66 0.40 2.70
N TYR A 513 -22.44 0.65 3.16
CA TYR A 513 -22.03 0.33 4.52
C TYR A 513 -22.82 1.15 5.56
N LEU A 514 -22.92 2.45 5.35
CA LEU A 514 -23.67 3.36 6.23
C LEU A 514 -25.15 3.05 6.21
N GLU A 515 -25.76 2.75 5.06
CA GLU A 515 -27.16 2.33 4.99
C GLU A 515 -27.42 1.08 5.84
N SER A 516 -26.54 0.09 5.75
CA SER A 516 -26.61 -1.13 6.58
C SER A 516 -26.42 -0.82 8.07
N LEU A 517 -25.55 0.15 8.40
CA LEU A 517 -25.35 0.62 9.77
C LEU A 517 -26.61 1.31 10.31
N ARG A 518 -27.22 2.23 9.56
CA ARG A 518 -28.45 2.94 9.95
C ARG A 518 -29.61 1.98 10.13
N GLN A 519 -29.73 0.97 9.27
CA GLN A 519 -30.70 -0.09 9.43
C GLN A 519 -30.51 -0.85 10.76
N ALA A 520 -29.29 -1.30 11.05
CA ALA A 520 -29.01 -2.04 12.28
C ALA A 520 -29.28 -1.21 13.55
N GLU A 521 -28.90 0.07 13.54
CA GLU A 521 -29.18 0.99 14.65
C GLU A 521 -30.69 1.23 14.83
N TYR A 522 -31.44 1.36 13.73
CA TYR A 522 -32.90 1.48 13.78
C TYR A 522 -33.53 0.21 14.37
N GLU A 523 -33.13 -0.96 13.90
CA GLU A 523 -33.62 -2.25 14.42
C GLU A 523 -33.32 -2.41 15.92
N GLU A 524 -32.11 -2.04 16.38
CA GLU A 524 -31.73 -2.07 17.80
C GLU A 524 -32.59 -1.10 18.63
N ARG A 525 -32.82 0.13 18.15
CA ARG A 525 -33.71 1.10 18.83
C ARG A 525 -35.15 0.59 18.91
N MET A 526 -35.68 0.05 17.82
CA MET A 526 -37.04 -0.50 17.81
C MET A 526 -37.19 -1.69 18.75
N GLN A 527 -36.18 -2.58 18.79
CA GLN A 527 -36.17 -3.68 19.74
C GLN A 527 -36.13 -3.18 21.19
N ALA A 528 -35.27 -2.21 21.51
CA ALA A 528 -35.19 -1.63 22.85
C ALA A 528 -36.50 -0.94 23.27
N MET A 529 -37.18 -0.24 22.34
CA MET A 529 -38.50 0.35 22.58
C MET A 529 -39.56 -0.72 22.87
N MET A 530 -39.59 -1.81 22.09
CA MET A 530 -40.51 -2.93 22.32
C MET A 530 -40.26 -3.64 23.66
N GLU A 531 -38.99 -3.83 24.03
CA GLU A 531 -38.62 -4.43 25.32
C GLU A 531 -39.06 -3.57 26.51
N GLU A 532 -38.91 -2.24 26.42
CA GLU A 532 -39.36 -1.31 27.46
C GLU A 532 -40.90 -1.25 27.53
N GLU A 533 -41.60 -1.21 26.38
CA GLU A 533 -43.07 -1.25 26.34
C GLU A 533 -43.61 -2.54 26.96
N TYR A 534 -43.01 -3.69 26.63
CA TYR A 534 -43.36 -4.98 27.23
C TYR A 534 -43.16 -4.99 28.75
N LYS A 535 -42.05 -4.40 29.23
CA LYS A 535 -41.76 -4.28 30.66
C LYS A 535 -42.79 -3.42 31.38
N VAL A 536 -43.17 -2.28 30.82
CA VAL A 536 -44.21 -1.39 31.37
C VAL A 536 -45.56 -2.12 31.45
N ILE A 537 -45.98 -2.80 30.37
CA ILE A 537 -47.22 -3.58 30.34
C ILE A 537 -47.19 -4.71 31.38
N SER A 538 -46.04 -5.40 31.51
CA SER A 538 -45.87 -6.48 32.48
C SER A 538 -45.95 -5.98 33.93
N GLU A 539 -45.33 -4.84 34.24
CA GLU A 539 -45.40 -4.20 35.56
C GLU A 539 -46.82 -3.74 35.89
N GLU A 540 -47.55 -3.16 34.93
CA GLU A 540 -48.94 -2.75 35.10
C GLU A 540 -49.86 -3.96 35.32
N PHE A 541 -49.68 -5.03 34.54
CA PHE A 541 -50.41 -6.28 34.71
C PHE A 541 -50.17 -6.91 36.09
N ASN A 542 -48.92 -6.95 36.56
CA ASN A 542 -48.59 -7.47 37.88
C ASN A 542 -49.18 -6.61 39.00
N ARG A 543 -49.16 -5.28 38.90
CA ARG A 543 -49.82 -4.38 39.86
C ARG A 543 -51.33 -4.63 39.92
N ILE A 544 -51.98 -4.85 38.77
CA ILE A 544 -53.41 -5.18 38.73
C ILE A 544 -53.65 -6.52 39.43
N LEU A 545 -52.83 -7.54 39.18
CA LEU A 545 -52.96 -8.85 39.84
C LEU A 545 -52.79 -8.77 41.36
N GLU A 546 -51.80 -8.03 41.85
CA GLU A 546 -51.58 -7.82 43.29
C GLU A 546 -52.75 -7.05 43.93
N GLY A 547 -53.26 -6.02 43.25
CA GLY A 547 -54.43 -5.26 43.71
C GLY A 547 -55.73 -6.08 43.73
N VAL A 548 -55.86 -7.07 42.85
CA VAL A 548 -56.98 -8.03 42.87
C VAL A 548 -56.81 -9.02 44.04
N GLN A 549 -55.62 -9.53 44.31
CA GLN A 549 -55.37 -10.46 45.44
C GLN A 549 -55.54 -9.79 46.81
N GLY A 550 -55.18 -8.51 46.96
CA GLY A 550 -55.35 -7.75 48.20
C GLY A 550 -56.80 -7.45 48.60
N ASN A 551 -57.78 -7.61 47.69
CA ASN A 551 -59.21 -7.42 47.97
C ASN A 551 -59.94 -8.73 48.37
N TYR A 552 -59.23 -9.86 48.42
CA TYR A 552 -59.76 -11.17 48.84
C TYR A 552 -59.17 -11.69 50.16
N LEU A 553 -58.44 -10.84 50.90
CA LEU A 553 -58.02 -11.03 52.30
C LEU A 553 -58.71 -9.97 53.17
#